data_AF-A0A7C3K8V5-F1
#
_entry.id   AF-A0A7C3K8V5-F1
#
_cell.length_a   1.000
_cell.length_b   1.000
_cell.length_c   1.000
_cell.angle_alpha   90.00
_cell.angle_beta   90.00
_cell.angle_gamma   90.00
#
_symmetry.space_group_name_H-M   'P 1'
#
loop_
_entity.id
_entity.type
_entity.pdbx_description
1 polymer ?
#
loop_
_entity_poly.entity_id
_entity_poly.type
_entity_poly.pdbx_seq_one_letter_code
_entity_poly.pdbx_strand_id
1 'polypeptide(L)'
;MSRQRARVKDPMANRYCLTHTRLPGHLYTVREKYLKRFRTLARLLTDVPVPPGTEFEGLVNVGEGEDEIWVEKGLSEAEKRFVIIHELVHARRQQAGEDFDDYEREERIVELEAIARAPRTLLREMPSALALGALHDFLTAQGRFAPNTSAGLIAIHRRICQVLGVDTTLACGMPPEAHRRPPRRGRRKVRRA
;
A
#
# COMPACT_ATOMS: atom_id res chain seq x y z
N MET A 1 47.92 -11.59 -25.36
CA MET A 1 47.41 -10.22 -25.18
C MET A 1 45.91 -10.26 -24.99
N SER A 2 45.43 -10.33 -23.74
CA SER A 2 44.00 -10.39 -23.42
C SER A 2 43.39 -8.98 -23.41
N ARG A 3 42.51 -8.69 -24.37
CA ARG A 3 41.64 -7.50 -24.31
C ARG A 3 40.50 -7.79 -23.33
N GLN A 4 40.67 -7.34 -22.10
CA GLN A 4 39.60 -7.25 -21.11
C GLN A 4 38.57 -6.24 -21.65
N ARG A 5 37.46 -6.74 -22.19
CA ARG A 5 36.29 -5.90 -22.49
C ARG A 5 35.75 -5.40 -21.15
N ALA A 6 35.88 -4.10 -20.91
CA ALA A 6 35.21 -3.42 -19.83
C ALA A 6 33.71 -3.79 -19.87
N ARG A 7 33.22 -4.43 -18.80
CA ARG A 7 31.79 -4.58 -18.56
C ARG A 7 31.23 -3.16 -18.42
N VAL A 8 30.51 -2.71 -19.44
CA VAL A 8 29.61 -1.56 -19.33
C VAL A 8 28.66 -1.89 -18.17
N LYS A 9 28.75 -1.11 -17.09
CA LYS A 9 27.77 -1.13 -16.00
C LYS A 9 26.47 -0.62 -16.62
N ASP A 10 25.58 -1.54 -16.95
CA ASP A 10 24.21 -1.22 -17.32
C ASP A 10 23.61 -0.41 -16.16
N PRO A 11 23.16 0.84 -16.37
CA PRO A 11 22.56 1.61 -15.29
C PRO A 11 21.31 0.85 -14.84
N MET A 12 21.28 0.41 -13.57
CA MET A 12 20.15 -0.31 -12.99
C MET A 12 18.89 0.56 -13.07
N ALA A 13 18.16 0.43 -14.18
CA ALA A 13 16.90 1.10 -14.41
C ALA A 13 15.89 0.60 -13.37
N ASN A 14 15.36 1.53 -12.57
CA ASN A 14 14.27 1.42 -11.60
C ASN A 14 13.32 0.24 -11.88
N ARG A 15 13.62 -0.96 -11.40
CA ARG A 15 12.97 -2.18 -11.94
C ARG A 15 11.58 -2.45 -11.37
N TYR A 16 11.22 -1.77 -10.27
CA TYR A 16 10.05 -2.10 -9.45
C TYR A 16 8.82 -1.25 -9.82
N CYS A 17 8.96 0.08 -9.91
CA CYS A 17 7.86 0.99 -10.32
C CYS A 17 7.43 0.91 -11.81
N LEU A 18 8.05 0.04 -12.60
CA LEU A 18 7.85 -0.05 -14.05
C LEU A 18 6.99 -1.25 -14.49
N THR A 19 6.75 -2.21 -13.60
CA THR A 19 6.01 -3.43 -13.94
C THR A 19 4.50 -3.25 -13.77
N HIS A 20 4.05 -2.64 -12.67
CA HIS A 20 2.62 -2.44 -12.38
C HIS A 20 2.36 -1.05 -11.79
N THR A 21 1.77 -0.15 -12.60
CA THR A 21 1.44 1.22 -12.18
C THR A 21 -0.05 1.46 -11.94
N ARG A 22 -0.91 0.65 -12.57
CA ARG A 22 -2.38 0.76 -12.46
C ARG A 22 -2.89 -0.09 -11.32
N LEU A 23 -3.96 0.39 -10.69
CA LEU A 23 -4.67 -0.38 -9.66
C LEU A 23 -5.37 -1.60 -10.31
N PRO A 24 -5.22 -2.81 -9.75
CA PRO A 24 -5.75 -4.05 -10.32
C PRO A 24 -7.25 -4.26 -10.04
N GLY A 25 -8.08 -3.21 -10.14
CA GLY A 25 -9.48 -3.25 -9.71
C GLY A 25 -10.35 -4.32 -10.39
N HIS A 26 -10.01 -4.74 -11.60
CA HIS A 26 -10.73 -5.77 -12.34
C HIS A 26 -10.52 -7.20 -11.79
N LEU A 27 -9.54 -7.39 -10.90
CA LEU A 27 -9.23 -8.67 -10.28
C LEU A 27 -9.99 -8.89 -8.97
N TYR A 28 -10.71 -7.87 -8.47
CA TYR A 28 -11.31 -7.91 -7.15
C TYR A 28 -12.82 -7.68 -7.19
N THR A 29 -13.54 -8.47 -6.39
CA THR A 29 -14.95 -8.24 -6.10
C THR A 29 -15.10 -7.47 -4.80
N VAL A 30 -15.70 -6.28 -4.83
CA VAL A 30 -15.96 -5.51 -3.61
C VAL A 30 -17.20 -6.07 -2.90
N ARG A 31 -17.08 -6.35 -1.60
CA ARG A 31 -18.16 -6.84 -0.73
C ARG A 31 -18.29 -5.93 0.48
N GLU A 32 -19.47 -5.37 0.68
CA GLU A 32 -19.79 -4.71 1.94
C GLU A 32 -20.18 -5.73 3.01
N LYS A 33 -19.48 -5.72 4.15
CA LYS A 33 -19.73 -6.61 5.28
C LYS A 33 -19.82 -5.79 6.57
N TYR A 34 -20.53 -6.32 7.56
CA TYR A 34 -20.41 -5.79 8.94
C TYR A 34 -19.19 -6.44 9.58
N LEU A 35 -18.07 -5.74 9.55
CA LEU A 35 -16.80 -6.15 10.12
C LEU A 35 -16.87 -5.91 11.64
N LYS A 36 -16.63 -6.98 12.42
CA LYS A 36 -16.77 -6.96 13.90
C LYS A 36 -15.97 -5.82 14.56
N ARG A 37 -14.84 -5.41 13.96
CA ARG A 37 -13.91 -4.39 14.47
C ARG A 37 -14.49 -2.98 14.42
N PHE A 38 -15.25 -2.62 13.39
CA PHE A 38 -15.93 -1.31 13.30
C PHE A 38 -17.15 -1.23 14.22
N ARG A 39 -17.85 -2.33 14.48
CA ARG A 39 -18.85 -2.37 15.55
C ARG A 39 -18.26 -2.07 16.92
N THR A 40 -17.02 -2.51 17.18
CA THR A 40 -16.31 -2.18 18.42
C THR A 40 -15.83 -0.73 18.44
N LEU A 41 -15.35 -0.18 17.32
CA LEU A 41 -14.94 1.23 17.20
C LEU A 41 -16.12 2.22 17.27
N ALA A 42 -17.24 1.91 16.61
CA ALA A 42 -18.48 2.66 16.72
C ALA A 42 -19.07 2.58 18.14
N ARG A 43 -18.90 1.44 18.84
CA ARG A 43 -19.23 1.32 20.27
C ARG A 43 -18.30 2.12 21.18
N LEU A 44 -17.01 2.20 20.84
CA LEU A 44 -16.01 3.02 21.52
C LEU A 44 -16.29 4.52 21.41
N LEU A 45 -16.78 4.96 20.24
CA LEU A 45 -17.22 6.34 20.01
C LEU A 45 -18.57 6.67 20.70
N THR A 46 -19.22 5.67 21.31
CA THR A 46 -20.46 5.83 22.10
C THR A 46 -20.25 5.52 23.60
N ASP A 47 -19.07 5.85 24.15
CA ASP A 47 -18.72 5.76 25.59
C ASP A 47 -18.71 4.35 26.22
N VAL A 48 -18.49 3.28 25.44
CA VAL A 48 -18.35 1.92 26.01
C VAL A 48 -16.87 1.58 26.24
N PRO A 49 -16.43 1.31 27.49
CA PRO A 49 -15.04 0.97 27.77
C PRO A 49 -14.66 -0.38 27.15
N VAL A 50 -13.54 -0.39 26.42
CA VAL A 50 -12.99 -1.60 25.80
C VAL A 50 -11.95 -2.25 26.73
N PRO A 51 -12.01 -3.58 26.94
CA PRO A 51 -11.05 -4.28 27.79
C PRO A 51 -9.61 -4.17 27.28
N PRO A 52 -8.62 -3.98 28.17
CA PRO A 52 -7.22 -4.10 27.82
C PRO A 52 -6.93 -5.52 27.32
N GLY A 53 -6.30 -5.64 26.15
CA GLY A 53 -6.05 -6.92 25.46
C GLY A 53 -6.99 -7.21 24.28
N THR A 54 -7.85 -6.25 23.89
CA THR A 54 -8.60 -6.35 22.64
C THR A 54 -7.63 -6.23 21.46
N GLU A 55 -7.27 -7.36 20.86
CA GLU A 55 -6.50 -7.37 19.62
C GLU A 55 -7.40 -6.93 18.47
N PHE A 56 -7.02 -5.82 17.90
CA PHE A 56 -7.62 -5.27 16.71
C PHE A 56 -6.92 -5.97 15.53
N GLU A 57 -7.51 -7.05 14.99
CA GLU A 57 -7.00 -7.72 13.77
C GLU A 57 -6.91 -6.72 12.62
N GLY A 58 -5.70 -6.53 12.07
CA GLY A 58 -5.40 -5.63 10.96
C GLY A 58 -6.46 -5.70 9.84
N LEU A 59 -6.67 -4.59 9.14
CA LEU A 59 -7.56 -4.51 7.98
C LEU A 59 -6.96 -5.36 6.85
N VAL A 60 -7.05 -6.68 6.96
CA VAL A 60 -6.94 -7.54 5.79
C VAL A 60 -8.34 -7.61 5.24
N ASN A 61 -8.67 -6.60 4.44
CA ASN A 61 -9.92 -6.51 3.71
C ASN A 61 -9.90 -7.45 2.51
N VAL A 62 -9.39 -8.68 2.67
CA VAL A 62 -9.25 -9.62 1.57
C VAL A 62 -9.97 -10.92 1.91
N GLY A 63 -10.81 -11.41 0.99
CA GLY A 63 -11.52 -12.69 1.18
C GLY A 63 -10.59 -13.90 1.28
N GLU A 64 -11.12 -15.04 1.72
CA GLU A 64 -10.34 -16.30 1.84
C GLU A 64 -9.67 -16.74 0.52
N GLY A 65 -10.21 -16.30 -0.63
CA GLY A 65 -9.64 -16.52 -1.97
C GLY A 65 -8.67 -15.43 -2.46
N GLU A 66 -8.38 -14.42 -1.63
CA GLU A 66 -7.57 -13.24 -1.95
C GLU A 66 -8.09 -12.37 -3.12
N ASP A 67 -9.34 -12.58 -3.54
CA ASP A 67 -9.99 -11.94 -4.71
C ASP A 67 -11.20 -11.06 -4.34
N GLU A 68 -11.52 -10.95 -3.05
CA GLU A 68 -12.57 -10.04 -2.57
C GLU A 68 -11.94 -8.86 -1.82
N ILE A 69 -12.46 -7.65 -2.01
CA ILE A 69 -12.17 -6.51 -1.12
C ILE A 69 -13.35 -6.35 -0.16
N TRP A 70 -13.13 -6.51 1.14
CA TRP A 70 -14.17 -6.34 2.14
C TRP A 70 -14.19 -4.91 2.67
N VAL A 71 -15.36 -4.28 2.67
CA VAL A 71 -15.52 -2.90 3.16
C VAL A 71 -16.58 -2.88 4.25
N GLU A 72 -16.33 -2.14 5.33
CA GLU A 72 -17.33 -1.98 6.39
C GLU A 72 -18.56 -1.25 5.86
N LYS A 73 -19.73 -1.87 6.07
CA LYS A 73 -21.02 -1.36 5.60
C LYS A 73 -21.41 -0.02 6.26
N GLY A 74 -21.00 0.20 7.51
CA GLY A 74 -21.30 1.42 8.27
C GLY A 74 -20.49 2.67 7.87
N LEU A 75 -19.49 2.55 7.00
CA LEU A 75 -18.72 3.70 6.51
C LEU A 75 -19.55 4.58 5.57
N SER A 76 -19.21 5.86 5.49
CA SER A 76 -19.74 6.73 4.43
C SER A 76 -19.27 6.25 3.05
N GLU A 77 -20.01 6.59 1.99
CA GLU A 77 -19.62 6.21 0.62
C GLU A 77 -18.23 6.75 0.23
N ALA A 78 -17.83 7.92 0.74
CA ALA A 78 -16.50 8.45 0.52
C ALA A 78 -15.43 7.58 1.20
N GLU A 79 -15.63 7.22 2.46
CA GLU A 79 -14.71 6.35 3.20
C GLU A 79 -14.60 4.96 2.56
N LYS A 80 -15.73 4.37 2.14
CA LYS A 80 -15.74 3.08 1.42
C LYS A 80 -14.89 3.13 0.15
N ARG A 81 -15.08 4.16 -0.66
CA ARG A 81 -14.31 4.36 -1.91
C ARG A 81 -12.83 4.57 -1.63
N PHE A 82 -12.48 5.29 -0.56
CA PHE A 82 -11.09 5.48 -0.18
C PHE A 82 -10.44 4.17 0.29
N VAL A 83 -11.13 3.37 1.11
CA VAL A 83 -10.69 2.03 1.54
C VAL A 83 -10.42 1.15 0.32
N ILE A 84 -11.32 1.11 -0.66
CA ILE A 84 -11.09 0.33 -1.89
C ILE A 84 -9.81 0.76 -2.61
N ILE A 85 -9.52 2.07 -2.69
CA ILE A 85 -8.27 2.56 -3.29
C ILE A 85 -7.06 2.11 -2.47
N HIS A 86 -7.13 2.18 -1.14
CA HIS A 86 -6.08 1.72 -0.21
C HIS A 86 -5.74 0.24 -0.44
N GLU A 87 -6.73 -0.64 -0.44
CA GLU A 87 -6.52 -2.07 -0.65
C GLU A 87 -5.99 -2.39 -2.05
N LEU A 88 -6.44 -1.65 -3.07
CA LEU A 88 -5.91 -1.83 -4.41
C LEU A 88 -4.45 -1.35 -4.53
N VAL A 89 -4.01 -0.40 -3.71
CA VAL A 89 -2.60 -0.01 -3.62
C VAL A 89 -1.79 -1.14 -3.02
N HIS A 90 -2.24 -1.76 -1.92
CA HIS A 90 -1.62 -2.98 -1.35
C HIS A 90 -1.46 -4.06 -2.41
N ALA A 91 -2.54 -4.40 -3.12
CA ALA A 91 -2.53 -5.41 -4.19
C ALA A 91 -1.53 -5.07 -5.31
N ARG A 92 -1.50 -3.82 -5.78
CA ARG A 92 -0.53 -3.38 -6.79
C ARG A 92 0.90 -3.53 -6.30
N ARG A 93 1.17 -3.12 -5.05
CA ARG A 93 2.51 -3.17 -4.43
C ARG A 93 3.01 -4.61 -4.30
N GLN A 94 2.15 -5.52 -3.85
CA GLN A 94 2.47 -6.95 -3.81
C GLN A 94 2.75 -7.52 -5.21
N GLN A 95 1.92 -7.19 -6.22
CA GLN A 95 2.17 -7.62 -7.61
C GLN A 95 3.48 -7.07 -8.18
N ALA A 96 3.89 -5.87 -7.76
CA ALA A 96 5.16 -5.27 -8.13
C ALA A 96 6.36 -5.77 -7.30
N GLY A 97 6.13 -6.53 -6.23
CA GLY A 97 7.16 -6.94 -5.26
C GLY A 97 7.76 -5.75 -4.51
N GLU A 98 6.92 -4.78 -4.16
CA GLU A 98 7.28 -3.51 -3.51
C GLU A 98 6.84 -3.42 -2.04
N ASP A 99 6.23 -4.47 -1.49
CA ASP A 99 5.76 -4.58 -0.12
C ASP A 99 6.92 -4.72 0.87
N PHE A 100 6.79 -4.07 2.03
CA PHE A 100 7.74 -4.20 3.14
C PHE A 100 7.24 -5.20 4.19
N ASP A 101 8.17 -5.94 4.82
CA ASP A 101 7.89 -6.75 6.02
C ASP A 101 7.53 -5.86 7.24
N ASP A 102 7.97 -4.61 7.22
CA ASP A 102 7.62 -3.60 8.22
C ASP A 102 6.21 -3.05 7.94
N TYR A 103 5.24 -3.57 8.69
CA TYR A 103 3.83 -3.23 8.56
C TYR A 103 3.55 -1.74 8.73
N GLU A 104 4.13 -1.08 9.73
CA GLU A 104 3.85 0.34 10.00
C GLU A 104 4.36 1.21 8.85
N ARG A 105 5.56 0.90 8.35
CA ARG A 105 6.11 1.60 7.19
C ARG A 105 5.29 1.33 5.92
N GLU A 106 4.88 0.10 5.70
CA GLU A 106 4.08 -0.29 4.53
C GLU A 106 2.75 0.46 4.50
N GLU A 107 1.99 0.45 5.60
CA GLU A 107 0.70 1.13 5.68
C GLU A 107 0.82 2.64 5.45
N ARG A 108 1.86 3.30 5.99
CA ARG A 108 2.07 4.73 5.76
C ARG A 108 2.39 5.05 4.30
N ILE A 109 3.12 4.18 3.60
CA ILE A 109 3.40 4.34 2.17
C ILE A 109 2.11 4.11 1.36
N VAL A 110 1.35 3.07 1.70
CA VAL A 110 0.10 2.71 1.03
C VAL A 110 -0.93 3.83 1.17
N GLU A 111 -1.10 4.37 2.37
CA GLU A 111 -2.04 5.47 2.64
C GLU A 111 -1.67 6.73 1.83
N LEU A 112 -0.39 7.11 1.79
CA LEU A 112 0.06 8.26 1.01
C LEU A 112 -0.08 8.02 -0.51
N GLU A 113 0.22 6.82 -1.01
CA GLU A 113 -0.02 6.47 -2.42
C GLU A 113 -1.53 6.47 -2.74
N ALA A 114 -2.38 6.00 -1.83
CA ALA A 114 -3.83 6.03 -1.95
C ALA A 114 -4.36 7.49 -2.01
N ILE A 115 -3.86 8.39 -1.17
CA ILE A 115 -4.16 9.83 -1.23
C ILE A 115 -3.76 10.41 -2.59
N ALA A 116 -2.59 10.06 -3.12
CA ALA A 116 -2.14 10.54 -4.43
C ALA A 116 -2.99 10.01 -5.60
N ARG A 117 -3.61 8.83 -5.43
CA ARG A 117 -4.48 8.19 -6.43
C ARG A 117 -5.95 8.61 -6.32
N ALA A 118 -6.40 9.00 -5.14
CA ALA A 118 -7.78 9.37 -4.88
C ALA A 118 -8.18 10.61 -5.70
N PRO A 119 -9.37 10.60 -6.33
CA PRO A 119 -9.91 11.81 -6.94
C PRO A 119 -10.03 12.93 -5.92
N ARG A 120 -9.69 14.17 -6.30
CA ARG A 120 -9.78 15.32 -5.39
C ARG A 120 -11.20 15.57 -4.88
N THR A 121 -12.23 15.20 -5.66
CA THR A 121 -13.64 15.25 -5.23
C THR A 121 -13.91 14.28 -4.08
N LEU A 122 -13.39 13.05 -4.17
CA LEU A 122 -13.51 12.05 -3.11
C LEU A 122 -12.86 12.56 -1.82
N LEU A 123 -11.64 13.12 -1.89
CA LEU A 123 -10.94 13.63 -0.71
C LEU A 123 -11.67 14.79 -0.02
N ARG A 124 -12.48 15.57 -0.75
CA ARG A 124 -13.28 16.66 -0.17
C ARG A 124 -14.47 16.17 0.65
N GLU A 125 -14.93 14.95 0.39
CA GLU A 125 -16.04 14.32 1.10
C GLU A 125 -15.57 13.57 2.37
N MET A 126 -14.25 13.39 2.54
CA MET A 126 -13.66 12.72 3.68
C MET A 126 -13.54 13.63 4.91
N PRO A 127 -13.55 13.06 6.13
CA PRO A 127 -13.04 13.74 7.31
C PRO A 127 -11.61 14.25 7.03
N SER A 128 -11.28 15.48 7.49
CA SER A 128 -9.98 16.12 7.21
C SER A 128 -9.72 16.51 5.75
N ALA A 129 -10.77 16.77 4.97
CA ALA A 129 -10.71 17.18 3.57
C ALA A 129 -9.62 18.20 3.20
N LEU A 130 -9.41 19.23 4.03
CA LEU A 130 -8.39 20.26 3.78
C LEU A 130 -6.96 19.68 3.84
N ALA A 131 -6.66 18.88 4.87
CA ALA A 131 -5.36 18.26 5.03
C ALA A 131 -5.10 17.23 3.92
N LEU A 132 -6.09 16.39 3.62
CA LEU A 132 -6.02 15.40 2.53
C LEU A 132 -5.82 16.08 1.16
N GLY A 133 -6.53 17.18 0.91
CA GLY A 133 -6.37 17.97 -0.32
C GLY A 133 -4.99 18.59 -0.47
N ALA A 134 -4.40 19.09 0.63
CA ALA A 134 -3.06 19.65 0.65
C ALA A 134 -1.98 18.56 0.44
N LEU A 135 -2.12 17.42 1.10
CA LEU A 135 -1.26 16.25 0.89
C LEU A 135 -1.33 15.76 -0.56
N HIS A 136 -2.53 15.62 -1.11
CA HIS A 136 -2.73 15.24 -2.51
C HIS A 136 -2.02 16.20 -3.48
N ASP A 137 -2.17 17.51 -3.29
CA ASP A 137 -1.52 18.51 -4.15
C ASP A 137 0.00 18.46 -4.03
N PHE A 138 0.50 18.26 -2.81
CA PHE A 138 1.92 18.08 -2.58
C PHE A 138 2.41 16.83 -3.33
N LEU A 139 1.80 15.66 -3.09
CA LEU A 139 2.23 14.38 -3.64
C LEU A 139 2.15 14.33 -5.16
N THR A 140 1.08 14.87 -5.74
CA THR A 140 0.85 14.86 -7.20
C THR A 140 1.45 16.07 -7.93
N ALA A 141 2.08 16.99 -7.19
CA ALA A 141 2.50 18.29 -7.70
C ALA A 141 1.36 19.02 -8.45
N GLN A 142 0.20 19.13 -7.79
CA GLN A 142 -1.04 19.71 -8.32
C GLN A 142 -1.55 18.97 -9.57
N GLY A 143 -1.53 17.63 -9.53
CA GLY A 143 -2.00 16.77 -10.62
C GLY A 143 -1.02 16.60 -11.79
N ARG A 144 0.19 17.16 -11.74
CA ARG A 144 1.21 16.97 -12.79
C ARG A 144 1.77 15.55 -12.83
N PHE A 145 1.78 14.85 -11.69
CA PHE A 145 2.27 13.48 -11.61
C PHE A 145 1.10 12.50 -11.67
N ALA A 146 1.03 11.75 -12.78
CA ALA A 146 -0.01 10.76 -13.00
C ALA A 146 0.37 9.41 -12.36
N PRO A 147 -0.35 8.93 -11.33
CA PRO A 147 0.02 7.72 -10.57
C PRO A 147 -0.14 6.42 -11.37
N ASN A 148 -0.85 6.46 -12.50
CA ASN A 148 -0.99 5.35 -13.43
C ASN A 148 0.14 5.28 -14.48
N THR A 149 1.10 6.20 -14.42
CA THR A 149 2.32 6.19 -15.24
C THR A 149 3.52 5.91 -14.39
N SER A 150 4.52 5.25 -14.96
CA SER A 150 5.77 4.96 -14.25
C SER A 150 6.49 6.21 -13.78
N ALA A 151 6.61 7.22 -14.66
CA ALA A 151 7.28 8.48 -14.32
C ALA A 151 6.55 9.23 -13.20
N GLY A 152 5.21 9.30 -13.28
CA GLY A 152 4.41 9.95 -12.25
C GLY A 152 4.45 9.20 -10.92
N LEU A 153 4.36 7.87 -10.93
CA LEU A 153 4.42 7.05 -9.71
C LEU A 153 5.78 7.18 -9.01
N ILE A 154 6.89 7.14 -9.75
CA ILE A 154 8.24 7.39 -9.20
C ILE A 154 8.32 8.79 -8.58
N ALA A 155 7.79 9.81 -9.24
CA ALA A 155 7.79 11.17 -8.72
C ALA A 155 6.95 11.32 -7.44
N ILE A 156 5.80 10.64 -7.37
CA ILE A 156 4.96 10.57 -6.18
C ILE A 156 5.72 9.88 -5.04
N HIS A 157 6.32 8.71 -5.27
CA HIS A 157 7.05 8.01 -4.20
C HIS A 157 8.26 8.77 -3.67
N ARG A 158 8.94 9.56 -4.51
CA ARG A 158 9.99 10.49 -4.03
C ARG A 158 9.45 11.53 -3.06
N ARG A 159 8.21 11.99 -3.27
CA ARG A 159 7.54 12.92 -2.35
C ARG A 159 7.01 12.21 -1.10
N ILE A 160 6.56 10.96 -1.21
CA ILE A 160 6.27 10.10 -0.05
C ILE A 160 7.50 9.98 0.85
N CYS A 161 8.69 9.74 0.26
CA CYS A 161 9.95 9.72 1.01
C CYS A 161 10.19 11.02 1.79
N GLN A 162 9.91 12.18 1.17
CA GLN A 162 10.02 13.50 1.83
C GLN A 162 9.04 13.65 3.00
N VAL A 163 7.80 13.18 2.85
CA VAL A 163 6.78 13.24 3.92
C VAL A 163 7.18 12.34 5.09
N LEU A 164 7.69 11.15 4.81
CA LEU A 164 8.04 10.17 5.83
C LEU A 164 9.43 10.39 6.46
N GLY A 165 10.25 11.27 5.88
CA GLY A 165 11.64 11.48 6.33
C GLY A 165 12.52 10.25 6.11
N VAL A 166 12.25 9.46 5.07
CA VAL A 166 13.01 8.25 4.72
C VAL A 166 13.71 8.42 3.38
N ASP A 167 14.81 7.72 3.17
CA ASP A 167 15.59 7.85 1.94
C ASP A 167 14.90 7.24 0.72
N THR A 168 14.15 6.15 0.91
CA THR A 168 13.60 5.36 -0.20
C THR A 168 12.28 4.64 0.12
N THR A 169 11.51 4.39 -0.94
CA THR A 169 10.53 3.30 -1.02
C THR A 169 11.06 2.24 -2.01
N LEU A 170 10.59 0.99 -1.95
CA LEU A 170 10.99 -0.04 -2.94
C LEU A 170 10.59 0.32 -4.37
N ALA A 171 9.55 1.13 -4.51
CA ALA A 171 9.14 1.79 -5.73
C ALA A 171 10.26 2.68 -6.36
N CYS A 172 11.15 3.26 -5.56
CA CYS A 172 12.19 4.19 -6.01
C CYS A 172 13.52 3.54 -6.46
N GLY A 173 13.62 2.20 -6.49
CA GLY A 173 14.78 1.50 -7.04
C GLY A 173 15.98 1.42 -6.09
N MET A 174 16.10 0.30 -5.37
CA MET A 174 17.34 -0.20 -4.74
C MET A 174 17.50 -1.70 -5.06
N PRO A 175 18.73 -2.26 -5.02
CA PRO A 175 18.99 -3.61 -5.47
C PRO A 175 18.32 -4.69 -4.60
N PRO A 176 17.92 -5.83 -5.18
CA PRO A 176 17.19 -6.93 -4.51
C PRO A 176 17.96 -7.61 -3.35
N GLU A 177 19.23 -7.27 -3.16
CA GLU A 177 20.13 -7.91 -2.20
C GLU A 177 19.79 -7.56 -0.74
N ALA A 178 19.05 -6.47 -0.49
CA ALA A 178 18.62 -6.11 0.87
C ALA A 178 17.38 -6.90 1.37
N HIS A 179 16.63 -7.58 0.49
CA HIS A 179 15.32 -8.15 0.85
C HIS A 179 15.19 -9.66 0.63
N ARG A 180 16.14 -10.31 -0.05
CA ARG A 180 16.16 -11.79 -0.14
C ARG A 180 16.84 -12.42 1.07
N ARG A 181 16.16 -12.44 2.22
CA ARG A 181 16.28 -13.60 3.12
C ARG A 181 15.05 -14.46 2.90
N PRO A 182 15.16 -15.64 2.27
CA PRO A 182 14.04 -16.56 2.21
C PRO A 182 13.64 -16.94 3.64
N PRO A 183 12.34 -17.17 3.92
CA PRO A 183 11.95 -17.76 5.18
C PRO A 183 12.69 -19.09 5.31
N ARG A 184 13.49 -19.23 6.38
CA ARG A 184 13.99 -20.55 6.79
C ARG A 184 12.75 -21.37 7.17
N ARG A 185 12.15 -22.06 6.18
CA ARG A 185 11.28 -23.21 6.43
C ARG A 185 12.12 -24.21 7.21
N GLY A 186 11.91 -24.24 8.52
CA GLY A 186 12.43 -25.29 9.38
C GLY A 186 12.01 -26.62 8.80
N ARG A 187 12.97 -27.39 8.28
CA ARG A 187 12.80 -28.82 8.01
C ARG A 187 12.42 -29.47 9.34
N ARG A 188 11.12 -29.63 9.60
CA ARG A 188 10.64 -30.60 10.58
C ARG A 188 10.88 -31.96 9.93
N LYS A 189 12.01 -32.59 10.29
CA LYS A 189 12.29 -33.99 9.93
C LYS A 189 11.12 -34.82 10.45
N VAL A 190 10.39 -35.45 9.53
CA VAL A 190 9.59 -36.63 9.84
C VAL A 190 10.58 -37.68 10.33
N ARG A 191 10.62 -37.93 11.64
CA ARG A 191 11.16 -39.17 12.16
C ARG A 191 9.99 -40.13 12.27
N ARG A 192 9.91 -41.05 11.31
CA ARG A 192 9.31 -42.36 11.52
C ARG A 192 10.17 -43.09 12.55
N ALA A 193 9.54 -43.56 13.61
CA ALA A 193 9.81 -44.81 14.30
C ALA A 193 8.47 -45.24 14.92
#